data_AF-A0A2V8TYW5-F1
#
_entry.id   AF-A0A2V8TYW5-F1
#
_cell.length_a   1.000
_cell.length_b   1.000
_cell.length_c   1.000
_cell.angle_alpha   90.00
_cell.angle_beta   90.00
_cell.angle_gamma   90.00
#
_symmetry.space_group_name_H-M   'P 1'
#
loop_
_entity.id
_entity.type
_entity.pdbx_description
1 polymer ?
#
loop_
_entity_poly.entity_id
_entity_poly.type
_entity_poly.pdbx_seq_one_letter_code
_entity_poly.pdbx_strand_id
1 'polypeptide(L)'
;MVTAGQLKTKIDTLRKKLEEKGPSLSAATRRLKTKRLKRLQRARRVALAMDKKRADEKKGGKTAASPPAAEEKPVAAGSGAAPQEAGA
;
A
#
# COMPACT_ATOMS: atom_id res chain seq x y z
N MET A 1 -18.63 -8.91 0.22
CA MET A 1 -17.26 -8.41 0.49
C MET A 1 -16.32 -9.06 -0.52
N VAL A 2 -15.49 -8.31 -1.25
CA VAL A 2 -14.58 -8.89 -2.26
C VAL A 2 -13.42 -9.58 -1.55
N THR A 3 -13.13 -10.84 -1.90
CA THR A 3 -12.05 -11.60 -1.25
C THR A 3 -10.68 -11.27 -1.82
N ALA A 4 -9.62 -11.52 -1.04
CA ALA A 4 -8.24 -11.34 -1.52
C ALA A 4 -7.92 -12.17 -2.77
N GLY A 5 -8.55 -13.34 -2.92
CA GLY A 5 -8.44 -14.21 -4.10
C GLY A 5 -9.04 -13.57 -5.36
N GLN A 6 -10.25 -13.00 -5.26
CA GLN A 6 -10.88 -12.28 -6.37
C GLN A 6 -10.08 -11.04 -6.80
N LEU A 7 -9.45 -10.36 -5.84
CA LEU A 7 -8.57 -9.23 -6.14
C LEU A 7 -7.28 -9.66 -6.86
N LYS A 8 -6.70 -10.82 -6.50
CA LYS A 8 -5.54 -11.38 -7.20
C LYS A 8 -5.85 -11.62 -8.67
N THR A 9 -6.94 -12.32 -8.99
CA THR A 9 -7.32 -12.60 -10.38
C THR A 9 -7.53 -11.30 -11.18
N LYS A 10 -8.18 -10.28 -10.58
CA LYS A 10 -8.37 -8.98 -11.24
C LYS A 10 -7.05 -8.24 -11.49
N ILE A 11 -6.09 -8.33 -10.57
CA ILE A 11 -4.75 -7.76 -10.71
C ILE A 11 -4.02 -8.45 -11.86
N ASP A 12 -4.00 -9.79 -11.88
CA ASP A 12 -3.30 -10.59 -12.87
C ASP A 12 -3.84 -10.33 -14.28
N THR A 13 -5.17 -10.34 -14.44
CA THR A 13 -5.81 -10.02 -15.73
C THR A 13 -5.56 -8.59 -16.18
N LEU A 14 -5.58 -7.61 -15.27
CA LEU A 14 -5.35 -6.21 -15.63
C LEU A 14 -3.88 -5.95 -15.98
N ARG A 15 -2.95 -6.62 -15.29
CA ARG A 15 -1.52 -6.60 -15.59
C ARG A 15 -1.25 -7.19 -16.97
N LYS A 16 -1.76 -8.39 -17.25
CA LYS A 16 -1.65 -9.03 -18.57
C LYS A 16 -2.18 -8.13 -19.69
N LYS A 17 -3.34 -7.50 -19.50
CA LYS A 17 -3.89 -6.53 -20.47
C LYS A 17 -3.02 -5.29 -20.68
N LEU A 18 -2.28 -4.85 -19.66
CA LEU A 18 -1.35 -3.73 -19.77
C LEU A 18 -0.03 -4.15 -20.44
N GLU A 19 0.41 -5.40 -20.27
CA GLU A 19 1.60 -5.92 -20.94
C GLU A 19 1.31 -6.17 -22.42
N GLU A 20 0.19 -6.82 -22.75
CA GLU A 20 -0.19 -7.15 -24.13
C GLU A 20 -0.67 -5.94 -24.94
N LYS A 21 -1.58 -5.15 -24.36
CA LYS A 21 -2.25 -4.04 -25.07
C LYS A 21 -1.78 -2.67 -24.64
N GLY A 22 -0.95 -2.55 -23.60
CA GLY A 22 -0.48 -1.26 -23.08
C GLY A 22 0.18 -0.35 -24.11
N PRO A 23 1.03 -0.87 -25.03
CA PRO A 23 1.63 -0.06 -26.08
C PRO A 23 0.61 0.48 -27.09
N SER A 24 -0.44 -0.30 -27.39
CA SER A 24 -1.50 0.05 -28.33
C SER A 24 -2.61 0.93 -27.72
N LEU A 25 -2.62 1.14 -26.41
CA LEU A 25 -3.60 1.98 -25.73
C LEU A 25 -3.17 3.44 -25.71
N SER A 26 -4.15 4.35 -25.78
CA SER A 26 -3.90 5.77 -25.56
C SER A 26 -3.25 6.02 -24.19
N ALA A 27 -2.41 7.06 -24.10
CA ALA A 27 -1.71 7.40 -22.86
C ALA A 27 -2.68 7.62 -21.68
N ALA A 28 -3.83 8.24 -21.95
CA ALA A 28 -4.89 8.46 -20.96
C ALA A 28 -5.47 7.14 -20.44
N THR A 29 -5.84 6.22 -21.34
CA THR A 29 -6.39 4.92 -20.97
C THR A 29 -5.37 4.05 -20.25
N ARG A 30 -4.10 4.08 -20.67
CA ARG A 30 -2.99 3.41 -20.00
C ARG A 30 -2.82 3.93 -18.58
N ARG A 31 -2.77 5.25 -18.39
CA ARG A 31 -2.68 5.89 -17.05
C ARG A 31 -3.85 5.49 -16.15
N LEU A 32 -5.07 5.48 -16.68
CA LEU A 32 -6.27 5.07 -15.93
C LEU A 32 -6.18 3.61 -15.47
N LYS A 33 -5.80 2.70 -16.38
CA LYS A 33 -5.64 1.27 -16.06
C LYS A 33 -4.51 1.04 -15.06
N THR A 34 -3.37 1.73 -15.19
CA THR A 34 -2.28 1.66 -14.21
C THR A 34 -2.69 2.19 -12.83
N LYS A 35 -3.45 3.28 -12.76
CA LYS A 35 -4.04 3.76 -11.50
C LYS A 35 -4.98 2.72 -10.89
N ARG A 36 -5.82 2.09 -11.71
CA ARG A 36 -6.73 1.03 -11.26
C ARG A 36 -5.96 -0.19 -10.74
N LEU A 37 -4.87 -0.58 -11.39
CA LEU A 37 -3.97 -1.65 -10.93
C LEU A 37 -3.42 -1.35 -9.53
N LYS A 38 -2.88 -0.15 -9.32
CA LYS A 38 -2.36 0.27 -8.00
C LYS A 38 -3.46 0.26 -6.92
N ARG A 39 -4.68 0.69 -7.24
CA ARG A 39 -5.82 0.64 -6.31
C ARG A 39 -6.19 -0.79 -5.93
N LEU A 40 -6.25 -1.71 -6.91
CA LEU A 40 -6.55 -3.12 -6.65
C LEU A 40 -5.45 -3.79 -5.79
N GLN A 41 -4.18 -3.49 -6.05
CA GLN A 41 -3.07 -3.98 -5.22
C GLN A 41 -3.18 -3.51 -3.77
N ARG A 42 -3.51 -2.23 -3.53
CA ARG A 42 -3.76 -1.70 -2.18
C ARG A 42 -4.96 -2.39 -1.53
N ALA A 43 -6.08 -2.52 -2.25
CA ALA A 43 -7.26 -3.22 -1.75
C ALA A 43 -6.94 -4.67 -1.36
N ARG A 44 -6.07 -5.36 -2.14
CA ARG A 44 -5.64 -6.73 -1.80
C ARG A 44 -4.85 -6.77 -0.49
N ARG A 45 -3.95 -5.81 -0.25
CA ARG A 45 -3.21 -5.73 1.03
C ARG A 45 -4.15 -5.51 2.20
N VAL A 46 -5.15 -4.63 2.04
CA VAL A 46 -6.15 -4.37 3.08
C VAL A 46 -7.02 -5.60 3.32
N ALA A 47 -7.48 -6.28 2.27
CA ALA A 47 -8.26 -7.51 2.41
C ALA A 47 -7.46 -8.57 3.17
N LEU A 48 -6.18 -8.79 2.81
CA LEU A 48 -5.31 -9.71 3.54
C LEU A 48 -5.10 -9.31 5.01
N ALA A 49 -4.97 -8.01 5.31
CA ALA A 49 -4.84 -7.54 6.68
C ALA A 49 -6.14 -7.75 7.48
N MET A 50 -7.30 -7.54 6.86
CA MET A 50 -8.60 -7.80 7.49
C MET A 50 -8.85 -9.31 7.68
N ASP A 51 -8.44 -10.14 6.72
CA ASP A 51 -8.52 -11.60 6.82
C ASP A 51 -7.62 -12.11 7.96
N LYS A 52 -6.42 -11.54 8.13
CA LYS A 52 -5.54 -11.81 9.27
C LYS A 52 -6.18 -11.40 10.59
N LYS A 53 -6.63 -10.15 10.71
CA LYS A 53 -7.33 -9.66 11.92
C LYS A 53 -8.51 -10.56 12.31
N ARG A 54 -9.33 -10.98 11.33
CA ARG A 54 -10.44 -11.93 11.57
C ARG A 54 -9.97 -13.31 12.01
N ALA A 55 -8.85 -13.80 11.48
CA ALA A 55 -8.25 -15.05 11.91
C ALA A 55 -7.69 -14.94 13.33
N ASP A 56 -7.05 -13.82 13.67
CA ASP A 56 -6.56 -13.51 15.01
C ASP A 56 -7.71 -13.35 16.01
N GLU A 57 -8.82 -12.68 15.66
CA GLU A 57 -10.02 -12.61 16.51
C GLU A 57 -10.66 -13.99 16.74
N LYS A 58 -10.75 -14.83 15.69
CA LYS A 58 -11.28 -16.20 15.83
C LYS A 58 -10.37 -17.12 16.64
N LYS A 59 -9.06 -16.86 16.65
CA LYS A 59 -8.08 -17.62 17.44
C LYS A 59 -7.87 -17.03 18.84
N GLY A 60 -8.33 -15.79 19.06
CA GLY A 60 -7.83 -14.91 20.10
C GLY A 60 -8.92 -14.16 20.87
N GLY A 61 -9.97 -14.86 21.32
CA GLY A 61 -10.74 -14.43 22.50
C GLY A 61 -9.90 -14.21 23.77
N LYS A 62 -8.57 -14.35 23.69
CA LYS A 62 -7.60 -14.05 24.74
C LYS A 62 -6.26 -13.58 24.16
N THR A 63 -6.24 -12.46 23.44
CA THR A 63 -5.01 -11.64 23.44
C THR A 63 -5.35 -10.18 23.22
N ALA A 64 -5.25 -9.46 24.33
CA ALA A 64 -5.26 -8.03 24.54
C ALA A 64 -5.17 -7.15 23.29
N ALA A 65 -6.09 -6.19 23.24
CA ALA A 65 -5.85 -4.90 22.65
C ALA A 65 -4.46 -4.39 23.07
N SER A 66 -3.50 -4.36 22.14
CA SER A 66 -2.43 -3.38 22.25
C SER A 66 -3.04 -2.03 21.89
N PRO A 67 -3.13 -1.08 22.83
CA PRO A 67 -3.50 0.28 22.48
C PRO A 67 -2.50 0.84 21.46
N PRO A 68 -2.91 1.79 20.59
CA PRO A 68 -1.94 2.55 19.82
C PRO A 68 -0.96 3.16 20.81
N ALA A 69 0.33 2.89 20.65
CA ALA A 69 1.39 3.55 21.40
C ALA A 69 1.32 5.06 21.13
N ALA A 70 0.56 5.75 21.99
CA ALA A 70 0.65 7.17 22.21
C ALA A 70 1.75 7.34 23.27
N GLU A 71 2.98 7.56 22.82
CA GLU A 71 3.97 8.28 23.62
C GLU A 71 4.32 9.56 22.90
N GLU A 72 3.73 10.63 23.44
CA GLU A 72 4.20 12.01 23.38
C GLU A 72 5.69 12.12 23.71
N LYS A 73 6.51 12.62 22.79
CA LYS A 73 7.15 13.96 22.83
C LYS A 73 8.36 14.05 21.89
N PRO A 74 8.57 15.21 21.26
CA PRO A 74 9.66 15.42 20.31
C PRO A 74 10.92 15.82 21.06
N VAL A 75 12.03 15.10 20.87
CA VAL A 75 13.36 15.61 21.23
C VAL A 75 14.36 15.27 20.13
N ALA A 76 14.60 16.30 19.32
CA ALA A 76 15.89 16.80 18.86
C ALA A 76 16.82 15.97 17.95
N ALA A 77 17.48 16.78 17.11
CA ALA A 77 18.81 16.61 16.55
C ALA A 77 18.95 15.74 15.29
N GLY A 78 18.75 16.39 14.15
CA GLY A 78 19.21 15.90 12.85
C GLY A 78 19.27 16.99 11.79
N SER A 79 19.63 18.24 12.15
CA SER A 79 19.95 19.27 11.17
C SER A 79 21.33 19.00 10.58
N GLY A 80 21.39 18.07 9.64
CA GLY A 80 22.44 18.04 8.62
C GLY A 80 22.13 19.14 7.61
N ALA A 81 22.60 20.36 7.88
CA ALA A 81 22.62 21.44 6.91
C ALA A 81 24.02 22.07 6.97
N ALA A 82 24.86 21.66 6.03
CA ALA A 82 26.03 22.43 5.66
C ALA A 82 25.57 23.64 4.84
N PRO A 83 25.98 24.88 5.19
CA PRO A 83 26.18 25.92 4.22
C PRO A 83 27.68 26.11 3.99
N GLN A 84 28.01 26.17 2.70
CA GLN A 84 29.28 26.66 2.17
C GLN A 84 29.50 28.10 2.64
N GLU A 85 30.69 28.42 3.14
CA GLU A 85 31.35 29.70 2.86
C GLU A 85 32.79 29.68 3.40
N ALA A 86 33.76 29.83 2.50
CA ALA A 86 35.07 30.38 2.80
C ALA A 86 35.61 30.97 1.50
N GLY A 87 35.30 32.24 1.29
CA GLY A 87 36.01 33.13 0.38
C GLY A 87 36.92 34.06 1.18
N ALA A 88 37.93 34.58 0.47
CA ALA A 88 38.98 35.53 0.85
C ALA A 88 40.24 34.94 1.51
#